data_AF-A0A8S2Y703-F1
#
_entry.id   AF-A0A8S2Y703-F1
#
_cell.length_a   1.000
_cell.length_b   1.000
_cell.length_c   1.000
_cell.angle_alpha   90.00
_cell.angle_beta   90.00
_cell.angle_gamma   90.00
#
_symmetry.space_group_name_H-M   'P 1'
#
loop_
_entity.id
_entity.type
_entity.pdbx_description
1 polymer ?
#
loop_
_entity_poly.entity_id
_entity_poly.type
_entity_poly.pdbx_seq_one_letter_code
_entity_poly.pdbx_strand_id
1 'polypeptide(L)'
;MSQLEKLTLSLVAKDRNSFIDGTQLHNDILYKMAHLHTFIFDITTRNVIFSQVILPFSDDVRRTFIERGYHTDCYIDYYSEGINLCHVYSLPFTMKRMYNVTNSFPGGLFMNVRKLSLSDLFIPFEHDFFVKISQAFPLVSQLALLNMWKQQKKLTDEQTCSIIEYSHLVQLSLISAHTDYVKQFLFNSKSHLPCLDTLDVKYQDLITVTDNFTTDAARDNCAKLKNIIFDATPFVYSENFYRYFPSL
;
A
#
# COMPACT_ATOMS: atom_id res chain seq x y z
N MET A 1 -3.85 -15.58 35.18
CA MET A 1 -4.17 -15.91 33.77
C MET A 1 -5.07 -14.82 33.21
N SER A 2 -4.90 -14.45 31.94
CA SER A 2 -5.65 -13.36 31.30
C SER A 2 -7.13 -13.74 31.12
N GLN A 3 -8.05 -12.83 31.44
CA GLN A 3 -9.51 -12.95 31.21
C GLN A 3 -9.94 -12.34 29.87
N LEU A 4 -8.99 -12.06 28.97
CA LEU A 4 -9.26 -11.39 27.70
C LEU A 4 -10.00 -12.32 26.73
N GLU A 5 -11.23 -11.96 26.37
CA GLU A 5 -12.05 -12.75 25.44
C GLU A 5 -11.85 -12.40 23.96
N LYS A 6 -11.41 -11.16 23.68
CA LYS A 6 -11.22 -10.66 22.31
C LYS A 6 -9.92 -9.88 22.19
N LEU A 7 -9.16 -10.18 21.14
CA LEU A 7 -7.90 -9.51 20.83
C LEU A 7 -7.85 -9.20 19.33
N THR A 8 -7.51 -7.95 19.01
CA THR A 8 -7.16 -7.52 17.67
C THR A 8 -5.70 -7.09 17.69
N LEU A 9 -4.86 -7.81 16.95
CA LEU A 9 -3.40 -7.62 16.94
C LEU A 9 -2.94 -7.12 15.57
N SER A 10 -2.34 -5.94 15.52
CA SER A 10 -1.54 -5.50 14.38
C SER A 10 -0.07 -5.52 14.80
N LEU A 11 0.74 -6.35 14.13
CA LEU A 11 2.12 -6.60 14.50
C LEU A 11 3.04 -6.47 13.29
N VAL A 12 4.13 -5.72 13.46
CA VAL A 12 5.25 -5.72 12.52
C VAL A 12 6.47 -6.28 13.24
N ALA A 13 6.97 -7.42 12.77
CA ALA A 13 8.20 -8.02 13.26
C ALA A 13 9.31 -7.87 12.21
N LYS A 14 10.52 -7.55 12.64
CA LYS A 14 11.69 -7.33 11.78
C LYS A 14 12.85 -8.20 12.23
N ASP A 15 13.78 -8.43 11.30
CA ASP A 15 15.11 -9.02 11.55
C ASP A 15 15.02 -10.37 12.27
N ARG A 16 14.22 -11.27 11.68
CA ARG A 16 13.97 -12.63 12.19
C ARG A 16 14.69 -13.68 11.36
N ASN A 17 14.86 -14.87 11.93
CA ASN A 17 15.37 -16.05 11.22
C ASN A 17 14.26 -16.91 10.59
N SER A 18 12.99 -16.55 10.80
CA SER A 18 11.82 -17.21 10.22
C SER A 18 10.62 -16.27 10.16
N PHE A 19 9.65 -16.59 9.28
CA PHE A 19 8.32 -15.99 9.34
C PHE A 19 7.58 -16.42 10.61
N ILE A 20 6.66 -15.56 11.06
CA ILE A 20 5.69 -15.92 12.11
C ILE A 20 4.61 -16.77 11.45
N ASP A 21 4.58 -18.05 11.80
CA ASP A 21 3.59 -19.01 11.32
C ASP A 21 2.48 -19.26 12.38
N GLY A 22 1.50 -20.08 12.03
CA GLY A 22 0.41 -20.43 12.93
C GLY A 22 0.89 -21.16 14.19
N THR A 23 1.96 -21.96 14.08
CA THR A 23 2.58 -22.68 15.19
C THR A 23 3.10 -21.72 16.25
N GLN A 24 3.92 -20.77 15.82
CA GLN A 24 4.52 -19.79 16.70
C GLN A 24 3.42 -18.92 17.33
N LEU A 25 2.46 -18.45 16.54
CA LEU A 25 1.39 -17.58 17.05
C LEU A 25 0.52 -18.28 18.11
N HIS A 26 0.22 -19.57 17.91
CA HIS A 26 -0.51 -20.37 18.89
C HIS A 26 0.26 -20.53 20.21
N ASN A 27 1.54 -20.87 20.14
CA ASN A 27 2.38 -21.08 21.33
C ASN A 27 2.63 -19.77 22.10
N ASP A 28 2.82 -18.66 21.38
CA ASP A 28 3.17 -17.39 21.97
C ASP A 28 1.98 -16.67 22.62
N ILE A 29 0.78 -16.78 22.01
CA ILE A 29 -0.43 -16.06 22.43
C ILE A 29 -1.48 -17.02 22.97
N LEU A 30 -2.02 -17.89 22.12
CA LEU A 30 -3.25 -18.64 22.45
C LEU A 30 -3.08 -19.56 23.65
N TYR A 31 -1.98 -20.31 23.70
CA TYR A 31 -1.71 -21.22 24.80
C TYR A 31 -1.71 -20.50 26.16
N LYS A 32 -1.39 -19.20 26.17
CA LYS A 32 -1.31 -18.37 27.39
C LYS A 32 -2.61 -17.59 27.66
N MET A 33 -3.56 -17.59 26.73
CA MET A 33 -4.82 -16.85 26.80
C MET A 33 -6.03 -17.78 26.62
N ALA A 34 -6.26 -18.65 27.61
CA ALA A 34 -7.30 -19.68 27.56
C ALA A 34 -8.74 -19.17 27.34
N HIS A 35 -9.01 -17.91 27.67
CA HIS A 35 -10.32 -17.28 27.50
C HIS A 35 -10.48 -16.55 26.15
N LEU A 36 -9.45 -16.53 25.31
CA LEU A 36 -9.48 -15.78 24.05
C LEU A 36 -10.33 -16.53 23.00
N HIS A 37 -11.55 -16.03 22.77
CA HIS A 37 -12.51 -16.61 21.83
C HIS A 37 -12.48 -15.94 20.46
N THR A 38 -12.12 -14.65 20.40
CA THR A 38 -11.99 -13.92 19.15
C THR A 38 -10.58 -13.39 19.02
N PHE A 39 -9.85 -13.88 18.02
CA PHE A 39 -8.52 -13.39 17.73
C PHE A 39 -8.43 -12.99 16.26
N ILE A 40 -8.22 -11.69 16.03
CA ILE A 40 -8.06 -11.09 14.71
C ILE A 40 -6.65 -10.54 14.63
N PHE A 41 -5.95 -10.79 13.53
CA PHE A 41 -4.59 -10.33 13.37
C PHE A 41 -4.27 -9.83 11.96
N ASP A 42 -3.26 -8.97 11.92
CA ASP A 42 -2.58 -8.40 10.76
C ASP A 42 -1.09 -8.42 11.14
N ILE A 43 -0.35 -9.37 10.60
CA ILE A 43 1.04 -9.64 10.97
C ILE A 43 1.91 -9.51 9.74
N THR A 44 2.82 -8.54 9.77
CA THR A 44 3.88 -8.42 8.77
C THR A 44 5.21 -8.82 9.39
N THR A 45 5.89 -9.80 8.80
CA THR A 45 7.28 -10.12 9.10
C THR A 45 8.18 -9.59 7.98
N ARG A 46 9.29 -8.93 8.32
CA ARG A 46 10.22 -8.29 7.37
C ARG A 46 11.66 -8.64 7.68
N ASN A 47 12.52 -8.50 6.67
CA ASN A 47 13.96 -8.76 6.75
C ASN A 47 14.25 -10.15 7.32
N VAL A 48 13.54 -11.17 6.84
CA VAL A 48 13.75 -12.53 7.33
C VAL A 48 14.96 -13.15 6.65
N ILE A 49 15.98 -13.45 7.44
CA ILE A 49 17.19 -14.12 6.97
C ILE A 49 17.02 -15.62 7.20
N PHE A 50 16.76 -16.35 6.12
CA PHE A 50 16.68 -17.81 6.19
C PHE A 50 18.08 -18.41 6.19
N SER A 51 18.36 -19.28 7.16
CA SER A 51 19.52 -20.16 7.14
C SER A 51 19.30 -21.41 6.27
N GLN A 52 18.06 -21.63 5.83
CA GLN A 52 17.64 -22.82 5.07
C GLN A 52 17.68 -22.56 3.56
N VAL A 53 17.97 -23.62 2.80
CA VAL A 53 18.03 -23.59 1.33
C VAL A 53 16.64 -23.55 0.69
N ILE A 54 15.64 -24.14 1.35
CA ILE A 54 14.26 -24.18 0.86
C ILE A 54 13.46 -23.11 1.58
N LEU A 55 12.86 -22.20 0.80
CA LEU A 55 12.07 -21.09 1.29
C LEU A 55 10.57 -21.47 1.28
N PRO A 56 9.79 -21.13 2.32
CA PRO A 56 8.38 -21.50 2.40
C PRO A 56 7.52 -20.73 1.40
N PHE A 57 6.57 -21.37 0.72
CA PHE A 57 5.61 -20.62 -0.10
C PHE A 57 4.46 -20.06 0.75
N SER A 58 3.68 -19.13 0.21
CA SER A 58 2.50 -18.58 0.90
C SER A 58 1.55 -19.69 1.36
N ASP A 59 1.39 -20.75 0.55
CA ASP A 59 0.54 -21.89 0.90
C ASP A 59 1.07 -22.68 2.11
N ASP A 60 2.39 -22.81 2.25
CA ASP A 60 2.99 -23.48 3.40
C ASP A 60 2.70 -22.70 4.69
N VAL A 61 2.88 -21.38 4.66
CA VAL A 61 2.59 -20.51 5.80
C VAL A 61 1.09 -20.55 6.10
N ARG A 62 0.23 -20.33 5.10
CA ARG A 62 -1.24 -20.35 5.27
C ARG A 62 -1.73 -21.66 5.87
N ARG A 63 -1.20 -22.79 5.43
CA ARG A 63 -1.57 -24.13 5.96
C ARG A 63 -1.36 -24.21 7.48
N THR A 64 -0.27 -23.67 8.01
CA THR A 64 -0.02 -23.70 9.47
C THR A 64 -1.09 -22.97 10.28
N PHE A 65 -1.73 -21.94 9.72
CA PHE A 65 -2.83 -21.22 10.33
C PHE A 65 -4.15 -21.99 10.20
N ILE A 66 -4.44 -22.53 9.02
CA ILE A 66 -5.64 -23.32 8.75
C ILE A 66 -5.71 -24.55 9.65
N GLU A 67 -4.60 -25.28 9.81
CA GLU A 67 -4.49 -26.45 10.70
C GLU A 67 -4.81 -26.13 12.17
N ARG A 68 -4.77 -24.84 12.55
CA ARG A 68 -5.10 -24.35 13.89
C ARG A 68 -6.49 -23.72 13.98
N GLY A 69 -7.30 -23.87 12.93
CA GLY A 69 -8.68 -23.39 12.88
C GLY A 69 -8.81 -21.92 12.48
N TYR A 70 -7.76 -21.28 11.96
CA TYR A 70 -7.84 -19.91 11.51
C TYR A 70 -8.25 -19.79 10.04
N HIS A 71 -9.13 -18.83 9.78
CA HIS A 71 -9.42 -18.38 8.44
C HIS A 71 -8.51 -17.18 8.10
N THR A 72 -7.53 -17.39 7.25
CA THR A 72 -6.48 -16.41 6.94
C THR A 72 -6.14 -16.42 5.47
N ASP A 73 -5.53 -15.34 5.01
CA ASP A 73 -4.75 -15.35 3.79
C ASP A 73 -3.39 -14.70 4.02
N CYS A 74 -2.49 -14.90 3.06
CA CYS A 74 -1.15 -14.36 3.14
C CYS A 74 -0.49 -14.24 1.78
N TYR A 75 0.55 -13.41 1.74
CA TYR A 75 1.48 -13.35 0.63
C TYR A 75 2.91 -13.17 1.13
N ILE A 76 3.85 -13.61 0.30
CA ILE A 76 5.28 -13.60 0.59
C ILE A 76 6.00 -12.97 -0.58
N ASP A 77 6.94 -12.09 -0.27
CA ASP A 77 7.89 -11.55 -1.23
C ASP A 77 9.30 -12.03 -0.90
N TYR A 78 9.97 -12.55 -1.93
CA TYR A 78 11.35 -12.97 -1.89
C TYR A 78 12.21 -12.02 -2.72
N TYR A 79 13.16 -11.34 -2.07
CA TYR A 79 14.07 -10.44 -2.75
C TYR A 79 15.51 -10.97 -2.70
N SER A 80 16.31 -10.63 -3.72
CA SER A 80 17.66 -11.16 -3.95
C SER A 80 18.69 -10.83 -2.86
N GLU A 81 18.38 -9.90 -1.96
CA GLU A 81 19.26 -9.47 -0.86
C GLU A 81 18.91 -10.13 0.49
N GLY A 82 18.09 -11.18 0.48
CA GLY A 82 17.65 -11.82 1.73
C GLY A 82 16.65 -10.99 2.53
N ILE A 83 16.17 -9.88 1.95
CA ILE A 83 15.03 -9.13 2.47
C ILE A 83 13.80 -9.93 2.08
N ASN A 84 13.24 -10.67 3.02
CA ASN A 84 12.02 -11.42 2.78
C ASN A 84 10.88 -10.83 3.60
N LEU A 85 9.71 -10.74 2.99
CA LEU A 85 8.49 -10.22 3.62
C LEU A 85 7.43 -11.30 3.60
N CYS A 86 6.74 -11.49 4.71
CA CYS A 86 5.51 -12.26 4.78
C CYS A 86 4.44 -11.41 5.45
N HIS A 87 3.28 -11.27 4.82
CA HIS A 87 2.11 -10.64 5.40
C HIS A 87 1.01 -11.69 5.53
N VAL A 88 0.61 -11.96 6.77
CA VAL A 88 -0.46 -12.87 7.17
C VAL A 88 -1.56 -12.07 7.86
N TYR A 89 -2.82 -12.31 7.51
CA TYR A 89 -3.94 -11.60 8.11
C TYR A 89 -5.20 -12.47 8.22
N SER A 90 -6.04 -12.17 9.21
CA SER A 90 -7.32 -12.84 9.41
C SER A 90 -8.37 -12.41 8.39
N LEU A 91 -9.25 -13.34 8.04
CA LEU A 91 -10.42 -13.11 7.18
C LEU A 91 -11.73 -13.32 7.98
N PRO A 92 -12.76 -12.48 7.78
CA PRO A 92 -12.73 -11.24 7.00
C PRO A 92 -11.83 -10.18 7.67
N PHE A 93 -11.21 -9.32 6.86
CA PHE A 93 -10.35 -8.25 7.38
C PHE A 93 -11.18 -7.11 7.98
N THR A 94 -11.03 -6.86 9.28
CA THR A 94 -11.85 -5.87 10.02
C THR A 94 -11.11 -4.58 10.37
N MET A 95 -9.79 -4.52 10.16
CA MET A 95 -9.01 -3.35 10.55
C MET A 95 -9.18 -2.18 9.57
N LYS A 96 -9.00 -0.96 10.09
CA LYS A 96 -9.10 0.27 9.29
C LYS A 96 -7.85 0.61 8.49
N ARG A 97 -6.77 -0.14 8.72
CA ARG A 97 -5.44 0.16 8.21
C ARG A 97 -4.85 -1.13 7.68
N MET A 98 -4.21 -1.05 6.52
CA MET A 98 -3.40 -2.12 5.97
C MET A 98 -2.11 -1.50 5.44
N TYR A 99 -0.98 -2.02 5.89
CA TYR A 99 0.32 -1.46 5.54
C TYR A 99 1.10 -2.45 4.71
N ASN A 100 1.97 -1.94 3.83
CA ASN A 100 2.97 -2.73 3.13
C ASN A 100 2.39 -3.74 2.14
N VAL A 101 1.37 -3.30 1.40
CA VAL A 101 0.83 -4.08 0.28
C VAL A 101 1.83 -4.03 -0.87
N THR A 102 2.23 -5.20 -1.36
CA THR A 102 3.28 -5.39 -2.38
C THR A 102 2.68 -5.97 -3.66
N ASN A 103 3.49 -6.18 -4.70
CA ASN A 103 3.01 -6.79 -5.94
C ASN A 103 2.45 -8.21 -5.75
N SER A 104 2.90 -8.93 -4.73
CA SER A 104 2.42 -10.28 -4.41
C SER A 104 1.04 -10.31 -3.72
N PHE A 105 0.44 -9.16 -3.45
CA PHE A 105 -0.89 -9.08 -2.87
C PHE A 105 -1.91 -9.86 -3.72
N PRO A 106 -2.66 -10.83 -3.15
CA PRO A 106 -3.51 -11.72 -3.93
C PRO A 106 -4.78 -11.03 -4.43
N GLY A 107 -5.20 -9.92 -3.81
CA GLY A 107 -6.49 -9.28 -4.07
C GLY A 107 -7.47 -9.57 -2.93
N GLY A 108 -8.76 -9.48 -3.23
CA GLY A 108 -9.84 -9.63 -2.25
C GLY A 108 -10.58 -8.31 -2.01
N LEU A 109 -11.53 -8.29 -1.08
CA LEU A 109 -12.36 -7.12 -0.79
C LEU A 109 -12.22 -6.67 0.67
N PHE A 110 -11.73 -5.46 0.88
CA PHE A 110 -11.33 -4.93 2.19
C PHE A 110 -12.14 -3.68 2.55
N MET A 111 -13.46 -3.87 2.76
CA MET A 111 -14.42 -2.77 2.98
C MET A 111 -14.12 -1.89 4.21
N ASN A 112 -13.34 -2.37 5.17
CA ASN A 112 -13.06 -1.63 6.41
C ASN A 112 -11.82 -0.73 6.31
N VAL A 113 -10.94 -0.98 5.34
CA VAL A 113 -9.68 -0.25 5.20
C VAL A 113 -9.96 1.17 4.73
N ARG A 114 -9.33 2.13 5.42
CA ARG A 114 -9.36 3.57 5.11
C ARG A 114 -7.97 4.12 4.87
N LYS A 115 -6.94 3.54 5.51
CA LYS A 115 -5.54 3.93 5.32
C LYS A 115 -4.76 2.76 4.73
N LEU A 116 -4.15 3.00 3.59
CA LEU A 116 -3.39 2.00 2.84
C LEU A 116 -1.97 2.50 2.59
N SER A 117 -1.00 1.62 2.79
CA SER A 117 0.38 1.85 2.32
C SER A 117 0.78 0.75 1.34
N LEU A 118 1.23 1.17 0.18
CA LEU A 118 1.78 0.33 -0.88
C LEU A 118 3.30 0.46 -0.84
N SER A 119 4.02 -0.65 -0.73
CA SER A 119 5.47 -0.63 -0.72
C SER A 119 6.05 -1.87 -1.36
N ASP A 120 6.89 -1.71 -2.37
CA ASP A 120 7.66 -2.79 -2.96
C ASP A 120 9.06 -2.25 -3.26
N LEU A 121 10.07 -2.93 -2.71
CA LEU A 121 11.43 -2.43 -2.68
C LEU A 121 12.18 -2.69 -3.99
N PHE A 122 11.71 -3.63 -4.81
CA PHE A 122 12.47 -4.12 -5.96
C PHE A 122 11.63 -4.24 -7.23
N ILE A 123 10.30 -4.34 -7.10
CA ILE A 123 9.40 -4.52 -8.25
C ILE A 123 8.56 -3.25 -8.42
N PRO A 124 8.58 -2.61 -9.61
CA PRO A 124 7.72 -1.45 -9.88
C PRO A 124 6.24 -1.85 -9.88
N PHE A 125 5.37 -0.93 -9.49
CA PHE A 125 3.93 -1.13 -9.59
C PHE A 125 3.41 -0.71 -10.96
N GLU A 126 2.77 -1.62 -11.68
CA GLU A 126 2.20 -1.32 -12.99
C GLU A 126 0.74 -0.85 -12.87
N HIS A 127 0.18 -0.32 -13.98
CA HIS A 127 -1.20 0.18 -13.99
C HIS A 127 -2.22 -0.85 -13.46
N ASP A 128 -2.12 -2.11 -13.89
CA ASP A 128 -3.03 -3.19 -13.48
C ASP A 128 -2.98 -3.46 -11.97
N PHE A 129 -1.84 -3.20 -11.34
CA PHE A 129 -1.74 -3.29 -9.88
C PHE A 129 -2.62 -2.22 -9.23
N PHE A 130 -2.61 -0.99 -9.71
CA PHE A 130 -3.46 0.08 -9.18
C PHE A 130 -4.96 -0.18 -9.46
N VAL A 131 -5.30 -0.84 -10.58
CA VAL A 131 -6.68 -1.31 -10.83
C VAL A 131 -7.09 -2.33 -9.77
N LYS A 132 -6.22 -3.30 -9.48
CA LYS A 132 -6.45 -4.29 -8.43
C LYS A 132 -6.60 -3.65 -7.05
N ILE A 133 -5.80 -2.62 -6.75
CA ILE A 133 -5.89 -1.87 -5.49
C ILE A 133 -7.20 -1.11 -5.37
N SER A 134 -7.66 -0.41 -6.41
CA SER A 134 -8.93 0.34 -6.33
C SER A 134 -10.13 -0.58 -6.11
N GLN A 135 -10.11 -1.77 -6.74
CA GLN A 135 -11.15 -2.80 -6.56
C GLN A 135 -11.10 -3.43 -5.17
N ALA A 136 -9.90 -3.68 -4.64
CA ALA A 136 -9.73 -4.32 -3.34
C ALA A 136 -10.04 -3.39 -2.16
N PHE A 137 -9.78 -2.09 -2.31
CA PHE A 137 -9.90 -1.09 -1.26
C PHE A 137 -10.83 0.06 -1.66
N PRO A 138 -12.12 -0.21 -1.94
CA PRO A 138 -13.01 0.79 -2.55
C PRO A 138 -13.26 2.01 -1.67
N LEU A 139 -13.06 1.90 -0.35
CA LEU A 139 -13.29 2.98 0.62
C LEU A 139 -12.00 3.63 1.14
N VAL A 140 -10.86 3.42 0.47
CA VAL A 140 -9.58 4.02 0.88
C VAL A 140 -9.67 5.54 0.83
N SER A 141 -9.28 6.19 1.94
CA SER A 141 -9.28 7.64 2.07
C SER A 141 -7.88 8.24 2.21
N GLN A 142 -6.89 7.41 2.59
CA GLN A 142 -5.49 7.81 2.67
C GLN A 142 -4.63 6.72 2.02
N LEU A 143 -3.84 7.11 1.02
CA LEU A 143 -2.94 6.22 0.29
C LEU A 143 -1.51 6.76 0.36
N ALA A 144 -0.59 5.93 0.83
CA ALA A 144 0.84 6.20 0.76
C ALA A 144 1.50 5.21 -0.20
N LEU A 145 2.34 5.71 -1.10
CA LEU A 145 3.11 4.90 -2.04
C LEU A 145 4.61 5.07 -1.77
N LEU A 146 5.27 3.94 -1.53
CA LEU A 146 6.72 3.84 -1.37
C LEU A 146 7.26 2.91 -2.46
N ASN A 147 7.63 3.47 -3.61
CA ASN A 147 8.27 2.72 -4.68
C ASN A 147 9.11 3.68 -5.53
N MET A 148 10.43 3.54 -5.47
CA MET A 148 11.37 4.41 -6.17
C MET A 148 11.67 3.93 -7.59
N TRP A 149 11.12 2.79 -8.00
CA TRP A 149 11.37 2.20 -9.30
C TRP A 149 10.42 2.76 -10.35
N LYS A 150 10.99 3.08 -11.50
CA LYS A 150 10.28 3.50 -12.70
C LYS A 150 9.34 2.40 -13.20
N GLN A 151 8.15 2.77 -13.66
CA GLN A 151 7.22 1.81 -14.28
C GLN A 151 7.84 1.28 -15.58
N GLN A 152 7.76 -0.03 -15.80
CA GLN A 152 8.30 -0.67 -16.99
C GLN A 152 7.27 -0.69 -18.12
N LYS A 153 5.99 -0.91 -17.80
CA LYS A 153 4.90 -0.94 -18.78
C LYS A 153 4.26 0.45 -18.89
N LYS A 154 5.01 1.39 -19.46
CA LYS A 154 4.48 2.72 -19.73
C LYS A 154 3.31 2.61 -20.69
N LEU A 155 2.12 2.95 -20.22
CA LEU A 155 0.99 3.22 -21.09
C LEU A 155 1.37 4.35 -22.03
N THR A 156 1.49 4.04 -23.31
CA THR A 156 1.57 5.05 -24.37
C THR A 156 0.21 5.72 -24.50
N ASP A 157 0.16 6.95 -25.01
CA ASP A 157 -1.09 7.70 -25.18
C ASP A 157 -2.09 6.99 -26.14
N GLU A 158 -1.63 5.98 -26.88
CA GLU A 158 -2.42 5.12 -27.77
C GLU A 158 -3.06 3.91 -27.06
N GLN A 159 -2.61 3.55 -25.86
CA GLN A 159 -3.20 2.45 -25.09
C GLN A 159 -4.34 2.98 -24.23
N THR A 160 -5.58 2.75 -24.68
CA THR A 160 -6.78 3.00 -23.89
C THR A 160 -6.86 2.04 -22.72
N CYS A 161 -6.35 2.44 -21.55
CA CYS A 161 -6.62 1.78 -20.29
C CYS A 161 -7.84 2.39 -19.62
N SER A 162 -8.48 1.60 -18.74
CA SER A 162 -9.59 2.10 -17.94
C SER A 162 -9.06 3.14 -16.94
N ILE A 163 -9.74 4.27 -16.84
CA ILE A 163 -9.44 5.29 -15.82
C ILE A 163 -9.70 4.66 -14.44
N ILE A 164 -8.70 4.73 -13.56
CA ILE A 164 -8.81 4.18 -12.21
C ILE A 164 -9.49 5.22 -11.32
N GLU A 165 -10.68 4.90 -10.82
CA GLU A 165 -11.39 5.76 -9.89
C GLU A 165 -11.01 5.44 -8.43
N TYR A 166 -10.65 6.47 -7.68
CA TYR A 166 -10.50 6.41 -6.22
C TYR A 166 -11.49 7.39 -5.59
N SER A 167 -12.76 7.02 -5.55
CA SER A 167 -13.88 7.91 -5.20
C SER A 167 -13.80 8.51 -3.80
N HIS A 168 -13.06 7.89 -2.88
CA HIS A 168 -12.96 8.30 -1.48
C HIS A 168 -11.57 8.79 -1.07
N LEU A 169 -10.60 8.84 -1.99
CA LEU A 169 -9.23 9.19 -1.67
C LEU A 169 -9.12 10.69 -1.39
N VAL A 170 -8.84 11.03 -0.13
CA VAL A 170 -8.70 12.41 0.36
C VAL A 170 -7.24 12.84 0.45
N GLN A 171 -6.36 11.91 0.82
CA GLN A 171 -4.93 12.18 0.97
C GLN A 171 -4.10 11.16 0.18
N LEU A 172 -3.20 11.66 -0.65
CA LEU A 172 -2.25 10.87 -1.42
C LEU A 172 -0.82 11.28 -1.08
N SER A 173 0.03 10.33 -0.71
CA SER A 173 1.44 10.54 -0.42
C SER A 173 2.34 9.81 -1.39
N LEU A 174 3.11 10.58 -2.16
CA LEU A 174 4.04 10.18 -3.21
C LEU A 174 5.47 10.70 -2.96
N ILE A 175 5.78 11.27 -1.79
CA ILE A 175 7.12 11.81 -1.47
C ILE A 175 8.24 10.78 -1.68
N SER A 176 7.95 9.50 -1.48
CA SER A 176 8.92 8.41 -1.65
C SER A 176 8.58 7.53 -2.85
N ALA A 177 7.92 8.10 -3.85
CA ALA A 177 7.58 7.44 -5.10
C ALA A 177 8.39 8.03 -6.27
N HIS A 178 8.64 7.21 -7.29
CA HIS A 178 9.15 7.67 -8.58
C HIS A 178 8.13 8.58 -9.31
N THR A 179 8.60 9.52 -10.11
CA THR A 179 7.80 10.50 -10.87
C THR A 179 6.70 9.87 -11.76
N ASP A 180 6.96 8.67 -12.30
CA ASP A 180 5.97 7.91 -13.08
C ASP A 180 4.67 7.66 -12.31
N TYR A 181 4.74 7.47 -10.98
CA TYR A 181 3.55 7.31 -10.14
C TYR A 181 2.79 8.61 -9.93
N VAL A 182 3.49 9.74 -9.86
CA VAL A 182 2.87 11.07 -9.87
C VAL A 182 2.06 11.25 -11.15
N LYS A 183 2.62 10.87 -12.32
CA LYS A 183 1.86 10.83 -13.58
C LYS A 183 0.69 9.84 -13.52
N GLN A 184 0.88 8.65 -12.96
CA GLN A 184 -0.16 7.61 -12.85
C GLN A 184 -1.38 8.05 -12.04
N PHE A 185 -1.21 8.85 -10.99
CA PHE A 185 -2.30 9.32 -10.13
C PHE A 185 -2.85 10.69 -10.50
N LEU A 186 -2.03 11.60 -11.05
CA LEU A 186 -2.50 12.96 -11.32
C LEU A 186 -3.12 13.11 -12.72
N PHE A 187 -2.71 12.32 -13.72
CA PHE A 187 -3.26 12.46 -15.07
C PHE A 187 -4.71 12.00 -15.15
N ASN A 188 -5.58 12.87 -15.68
CA ASN A 188 -7.02 12.62 -15.81
C ASN A 188 -7.31 11.44 -16.77
N SER A 189 -6.37 11.12 -17.69
CA SER A 189 -6.45 9.95 -18.57
C SER A 189 -6.15 8.62 -17.88
N LYS A 190 -5.61 8.65 -16.65
CA LYS A 190 -5.19 7.46 -15.91
C LYS A 190 -5.98 7.24 -14.64
N SER A 191 -6.41 8.31 -14.00
CA SER A 191 -7.15 8.24 -12.73
C SER A 191 -8.09 9.41 -12.55
N HIS A 192 -9.14 9.14 -11.77
CA HIS A 192 -10.11 10.13 -11.33
C HIS A 192 -10.13 10.16 -9.81
N LEU A 193 -9.77 11.31 -9.25
CA LEU A 193 -9.59 11.52 -7.80
C LEU A 193 -10.54 12.61 -7.29
N PRO A 194 -11.86 12.36 -7.26
CA PRO A 194 -12.86 13.42 -7.06
C PRO A 194 -12.79 14.11 -5.70
N CYS A 195 -12.25 13.43 -4.68
CA CYS A 195 -12.17 13.90 -3.29
C CYS A 195 -10.75 14.26 -2.83
N LEU A 196 -9.76 14.30 -3.74
CA LEU A 196 -8.38 14.56 -3.37
C LEU A 196 -8.22 16.01 -2.86
N ASP A 197 -7.94 16.14 -1.57
CA ASP A 197 -7.76 17.44 -0.90
C ASP A 197 -6.29 17.69 -0.53
N THR A 198 -5.52 16.63 -0.24
CA THR A 198 -4.12 16.72 0.23
C THR A 198 -3.18 15.85 -0.59
N LEU A 199 -2.09 16.47 -1.09
CA LEU A 199 -1.03 15.79 -1.82
C LEU A 199 0.32 15.98 -1.12
N ASP A 200 0.96 14.89 -0.74
CA ASP A 200 2.35 14.82 -0.31
C ASP A 200 3.20 14.44 -1.53
N VAL A 201 4.06 15.32 -2.05
CA VAL A 201 4.84 15.05 -3.28
C VAL A 201 6.14 15.86 -3.31
N LYS A 202 7.16 15.40 -4.03
CA LYS A 202 8.34 16.24 -4.31
C LYS A 202 7.98 17.35 -5.28
N TYR A 203 8.41 18.57 -4.98
CA TYR A 203 8.11 19.73 -5.84
C TYR A 203 8.61 19.54 -7.28
N GLN A 204 9.80 18.97 -7.44
CA GLN A 204 10.41 18.72 -8.75
C GLN A 204 9.60 17.72 -9.61
N ASP A 205 9.07 16.67 -8.98
CA ASP A 205 8.24 15.69 -9.69
C ASP A 205 6.95 16.32 -10.19
N LEU A 206 6.35 17.20 -9.37
CA LEU A 206 5.15 17.93 -9.73
C LEU A 206 5.38 18.91 -10.89
N ILE A 207 6.50 19.65 -10.89
CA ILE A 207 6.91 20.48 -12.05
C ILE A 207 7.04 19.62 -13.30
N THR A 208 7.75 18.49 -13.22
CA THR A 208 8.01 17.64 -14.39
C THR A 208 6.71 17.06 -14.95
N VAL A 209 5.79 16.59 -14.10
CA VAL A 209 4.52 15.99 -14.53
C VAL A 209 3.56 17.04 -15.09
N THR A 210 3.57 18.25 -14.55
CA THR A 210 2.66 19.33 -14.99
C THR A 210 3.24 20.21 -16.09
N ASP A 211 4.42 19.87 -16.60
CA ASP A 211 5.19 20.70 -17.54
C ASP A 211 5.27 22.17 -17.06
N ASN A 212 5.85 22.36 -15.87
CA ASN A 212 5.91 23.65 -15.20
C ASN A 212 4.52 24.31 -15.01
N PHE A 213 3.53 23.50 -14.65
CA PHE A 213 2.14 23.91 -14.42
C PHE A 213 1.46 24.54 -15.64
N THR A 214 1.77 24.05 -16.84
CA THR A 214 1.16 24.52 -18.10
C THR A 214 0.25 23.49 -18.76
N THR A 215 0.41 22.20 -18.46
CA THR A 215 -0.42 21.14 -19.07
C THR A 215 -1.76 20.95 -18.37
N ASP A 216 -2.83 20.78 -19.14
CA ASP A 216 -4.16 20.47 -18.59
C ASP A 216 -4.33 18.98 -18.23
N ALA A 217 -3.36 18.12 -18.58
CA ALA A 217 -3.47 16.67 -18.43
C ALA A 217 -3.73 16.18 -17.00
N ALA A 218 -3.33 16.96 -15.99
CA ALA A 218 -3.53 16.66 -14.57
C ALA A 218 -4.48 17.65 -13.86
N ARG A 219 -5.07 18.59 -14.60
CA ARG A 219 -5.71 19.76 -14.02
C ARG A 219 -6.93 19.44 -13.18
N ASP A 220 -7.78 18.51 -13.60
CA ASP A 220 -9.01 18.16 -12.89
C ASP A 220 -8.74 17.54 -11.51
N ASN A 221 -7.74 16.66 -11.44
CA ASN A 221 -7.32 16.06 -10.18
C ASN A 221 -6.57 17.07 -9.27
N CYS A 222 -5.88 18.04 -9.86
CA CYS A 222 -5.09 19.04 -9.12
C CYS A 222 -5.91 20.25 -8.64
N ALA A 223 -6.92 20.69 -9.40
CA ALA A 223 -7.62 21.96 -9.15
C ALA A 223 -8.36 22.04 -7.81
N LYS A 224 -8.69 20.87 -7.23
CA LYS A 224 -9.41 20.72 -5.95
C LYS A 224 -8.50 20.64 -4.74
N LEU A 225 -7.18 20.52 -4.93
CA LEU A 225 -6.21 20.41 -3.85
C LEU A 225 -6.26 21.65 -2.94
N LYS A 226 -6.44 21.42 -1.64
CA LYS A 226 -6.44 22.46 -0.60
C LYS A 226 -5.13 22.51 0.17
N ASN A 227 -4.32 21.45 0.06
CA ASN A 227 -3.04 21.37 0.71
C ASN A 227 -2.06 20.58 -0.15
N ILE A 228 -0.86 21.13 -0.36
CA ILE A 228 0.26 20.40 -0.94
C ILE A 228 1.42 20.48 0.05
N ILE A 229 1.92 19.32 0.43
CA ILE A 229 3.04 19.18 1.33
C ILE A 229 4.22 18.70 0.48
N PHE A 230 5.30 19.48 0.53
CA PHE A 230 6.53 19.20 -0.20
C PHE A 230 7.58 18.58 0.71
N ASP A 231 8.55 17.90 0.10
CA ASP A 231 9.75 17.48 0.80
C ASP A 231 10.54 18.68 1.33
N ALA A 232 11.39 18.49 2.33
CA ALA A 232 12.11 19.57 3.01
C ALA A 232 13.18 20.27 2.16
N THR A 233 13.28 19.92 0.88
CA THR A 233 14.20 20.53 -0.09
C THR A 233 13.76 21.96 -0.38
N PRO A 234 14.63 22.97 -0.27
CA PRO A 234 14.27 24.34 -0.65
C PRO A 234 13.96 24.45 -2.15
N PHE A 235 12.91 25.22 -2.50
CA PHE A 235 12.54 25.52 -3.88
C PHE A 235 11.88 26.90 -3.98
N VAL A 236 11.70 27.36 -5.22
CA VAL A 236 10.96 28.58 -5.54
C VAL A 236 9.75 28.19 -6.39
N TYR A 237 8.58 28.73 -6.03
CA TYR A 237 7.37 28.52 -6.80
C TYR A 237 7.50 29.06 -8.22
N SER A 238 7.06 28.26 -9.20
CA SER A 238 6.87 28.70 -10.57
C SER A 238 5.79 29.76 -10.65
N GLU A 239 5.88 30.66 -11.62
CA GLU A 239 4.90 31.74 -11.83
C GLU A 239 3.46 31.20 -11.97
N ASN A 240 3.30 30.01 -12.57
CA ASN A 240 2.00 29.41 -12.81
C ASN A 240 1.44 28.60 -11.62
N PHE A 241 2.21 28.44 -10.53
CA PHE A 241 1.85 27.53 -9.43
C PHE A 241 0.45 27.81 -8.86
N TYR A 242 0.21 29.02 -8.35
CA TYR A 242 -1.08 29.37 -7.73
C TYR A 242 -2.24 29.46 -8.73
N ARG A 243 -1.94 29.67 -10.03
CA ARG A 243 -2.98 29.59 -11.07
C ARG A 243 -3.41 28.15 -11.33
N TYR A 244 -2.47 27.21 -11.20
CA TYR A 244 -2.71 25.79 -11.40
C TYR A 244 -3.44 25.13 -10.23
N PHE A 245 -3.20 25.63 -9.02
CA PHE A 245 -3.88 25.19 -7.79
C PHE A 245 -4.73 26.30 -7.18
N PRO A 246 -5.88 26.63 -7.78
CA PRO A 246 -6.70 27.77 -7.37
C PRO A 246 -7.37 27.62 -5.99
N SER A 247 -7.29 26.42 -5.38
CA SER A 247 -7.89 26.10 -4.07
C SER A 247 -6.88 26.12 -2.91
N LEU A 248 -5.60 26.41 -3.18
CA LEU A 248 -4.56 26.65 -2.16
C LEU A 248 -4.61 28.08 -1.62
#